data_AF-A0A3N4JZJ9-F1
#
_entry.id   AF-A0A3N4JZJ9-F1
#
_cell.length_a   1.000
_cell.length_b   1.000
_cell.length_c   1.000
_cell.angle_alpha   90.00
_cell.angle_beta   90.00
_cell.angle_gamma   90.00
#
_symmetry.space_group_name_H-M   'P 1'
#
loop_
_entity.id
_entity.type
_entity.pdbx_description
1 polymer ?
#
loop_
_entity_poly.entity_id
_entity_poly.type
_entity_poly.pdbx_seq_one_letter_code
_entity_poly.pdbx_strand_id
1 'polypeptide(L)'
;MFRFHKTLDVLTLFHAPASAASKRILETLRASSTAHKKSFELDVVEAPTVPTPTQLTSILEFIGRNRVGEVVPGARSEGDAVKLLSEMGGGGGEGGMVRPLLVDWNNGRAVVGADEGAVLRLLETLPGGK
;
A
#
# COMPACT_ATOMS: atom_id res chain seq x y z
N MET A 1 -4.69 33.64 -16.18
CA MET A 1 -4.10 32.33 -16.52
C MET A 1 -4.29 31.42 -15.32
N PHE A 2 -5.28 30.53 -15.34
CA PHE A 2 -5.51 29.59 -14.25
C PHE A 2 -4.45 28.51 -14.30
N ARG A 3 -3.63 28.40 -13.24
CA ARG A 3 -2.66 27.33 -13.09
C ARG A 3 -3.34 26.21 -12.33
N PHE A 4 -3.79 25.18 -13.04
CA PHE A 4 -4.26 23.95 -12.39
C PHE A 4 -3.08 23.33 -11.66
N HIS A 5 -3.08 23.40 -10.33
CA HIS A 5 -2.14 22.63 -9.53
C HIS A 5 -2.53 21.16 -9.67
N LYS A 6 -1.61 20.33 -10.18
CA LYS A 6 -1.77 18.89 -10.07
C LYS A 6 -1.85 18.55 -8.58
N THR A 7 -2.90 17.83 -8.19
CA THR A 7 -3.01 17.25 -6.86
C THR A 7 -1.84 16.31 -6.66
N LEU A 8 -1.27 16.27 -5.45
CA LEU A 8 -0.22 15.31 -5.13
C LEU A 8 -0.77 13.88 -5.26
N ASP A 9 0.10 12.94 -5.60
CA ASP A 9 -0.27 11.53 -5.55
C ASP A 9 -0.47 11.11 -4.10
N VAL A 10 -1.49 10.30 -3.82
CA VAL A 10 -1.78 9.80 -2.48
C VAL A 10 -1.24 8.38 -2.40
N LEU A 11 -0.25 8.19 -1.52
CA LEU A 11 0.27 6.88 -1.16
C LEU A 11 -0.36 6.41 0.13
N THR A 12 -1.03 5.25 0.11
CA THR A 12 -1.53 4.60 1.33
C THR A 12 -0.58 3.47 1.74
N LEU A 13 -0.08 3.51 2.97
CA LEU A 13 0.66 2.42 3.60
C LEU A 13 -0.24 1.68 4.60
N PHE A 14 -0.57 0.43 4.31
CA PHE A 14 -1.12 -0.49 5.30
C PHE A 14 0.00 -0.97 6.22
N HIS A 15 0.06 -0.39 7.42
CA HIS A 15 1.15 -0.53 8.38
C HIS A 15 0.79 -1.50 9.52
N ALA A 16 1.73 -2.33 9.96
CA ALA A 16 1.65 -3.13 11.19
C ALA A 16 2.63 -2.56 12.24
N PRO A 17 2.15 -1.86 13.29
CA PRO A 17 3.01 -1.23 14.31
C PRO A 17 3.89 -2.22 15.09
N ALA A 18 3.49 -3.48 15.17
CA ALA A 18 4.32 -4.52 15.80
C ALA A 18 5.47 -5.02 14.89
N SER A 19 5.41 -4.75 13.58
CA SER A 19 6.38 -5.26 12.60
C SER A 19 7.54 -4.29 12.37
N ALA A 20 8.77 -4.75 12.67
CA ALA A 20 9.99 -4.00 12.37
C ALA A 20 10.14 -3.69 10.86
N ALA A 21 9.73 -4.64 10.01
CA ALA A 21 9.75 -4.46 8.57
C ALA A 21 8.79 -3.35 8.11
N SER A 22 7.60 -3.28 8.72
CA SER A 22 6.62 -2.24 8.46
C SER A 22 7.09 -0.86 8.93
N LYS A 23 7.79 -0.78 10.07
CA LYS A 23 8.42 0.47 10.55
C LYS A 23 9.48 0.99 9.61
N ARG A 24 10.34 0.11 9.11
CA ARG A 24 11.39 0.46 8.14
C ARG A 24 10.80 1.10 6.88
N ILE A 25 9.75 0.51 6.29
CA ILE A 25 9.10 1.09 5.10
C ILE A 25 8.48 2.46 5.41
N LEU A 26 7.82 2.61 6.56
CA LEU A 26 7.26 3.90 6.98
C LEU A 26 8.35 4.99 7.11
N GLU A 27 9.49 4.65 7.69
CA GLU A 27 10.65 5.55 7.81
C GLU A 27 11.21 5.92 6.43
N THR A 28 11.38 4.95 5.51
CA THR A 28 11.84 5.21 4.13
C THR A 28 10.90 6.17 3.39
N LEU A 29 9.58 6.01 3.52
CA LEU A 29 8.59 6.89 2.90
C LEU A 29 8.68 8.32 3.48
N ARG A 30 8.76 8.45 4.81
CA ARG A 30 8.91 9.75 5.48
C ARG A 30 10.23 10.46 5.10
N ALA A 31 11.32 9.72 5.05
CA ALA A 31 12.62 10.24 4.61
C ALA A 31 12.57 10.69 3.14
N SER A 32 11.86 9.96 2.27
CA SER A 32 11.77 10.31 0.85
C SER A 32 10.92 11.56 0.59
N SER A 33 9.85 11.75 1.35
CA SER A 33 9.04 12.97 1.30
C SER A 33 9.87 14.22 1.67
N THR A 34 10.77 14.10 2.65
CA THR A 34 11.59 15.22 3.15
C THR A 34 12.88 15.45 2.37
N ALA A 35 13.63 14.39 2.05
CA ALA A 35 14.98 14.47 1.47
C ALA A 35 14.98 14.53 -0.07
N HIS A 36 14.10 13.78 -0.74
CA HIS A 36 14.13 13.62 -2.20
C HIS A 36 13.18 14.57 -2.94
N LYS A 37 12.56 15.51 -2.21
CA LYS A 37 11.54 16.44 -2.74
C LYS A 37 10.45 15.73 -3.54
N LYS A 38 10.15 14.47 -3.23
CA LYS A 38 9.03 13.77 -3.86
C LYS A 38 7.75 14.33 -3.24
N SER A 39 6.85 14.81 -4.09
CA SER A 39 5.61 15.43 -3.63
C SER A 39 4.49 14.39 -3.69
N PHE A 40 4.22 13.76 -2.56
CA PHE A 40 3.08 12.87 -2.35
C PHE A 40 2.51 13.08 -0.95
N GLU A 41 1.24 12.78 -0.79
CA GLU A 41 0.59 12.67 0.51
C GLU A 41 0.71 11.23 0.99
N LEU A 42 1.15 11.03 2.23
CA LEU A 42 1.27 9.71 2.84
C LEU A 42 0.12 9.48 3.81
N ASP A 43 -0.78 8.58 3.46
CA ASP A 43 -1.80 8.04 4.35
C ASP A 43 -1.29 6.74 4.99
N VAL A 44 -1.49 6.59 6.29
CA VAL A 44 -1.01 5.41 7.04
C VAL A 44 -2.21 4.74 7.70
N VAL A 45 -2.53 3.54 7.24
CA VAL A 45 -3.62 2.73 7.77
C VAL A 45 -3.03 1.65 8.65
N GLU A 46 -3.10 1.84 9.96
CA GLU A 46 -2.58 0.89 10.94
C GLU A 46 -3.52 -0.32 11.10
N ALA A 47 -2.93 -1.46 11.39
CA ALA A 47 -3.67 -2.65 11.76
C ALA A 47 -4.45 -2.41 13.08
N PRO A 48 -5.66 -2.97 13.26
CA PRO A 48 -6.29 -3.99 12.41
C PRO A 48 -7.17 -3.47 11.27
N THR A 49 -7.12 -2.17 10.97
CA THR A 49 -7.96 -1.57 9.92
C THR A 49 -7.61 -2.14 8.55
N VAL A 50 -8.56 -2.83 7.92
CA VAL A 50 -8.41 -3.43 6.58
C VAL A 50 -8.99 -2.51 5.50
N PRO A 51 -8.55 -2.63 4.23
CA PRO A 51 -9.21 -1.94 3.13
C PRO A 51 -10.67 -2.38 3.01
N THR A 52 -11.51 -1.47 2.53
CA THR A 52 -12.88 -1.83 2.10
C THR A 52 -12.82 -2.85 0.95
N PRO A 53 -13.89 -3.63 0.70
CA PRO A 53 -13.90 -4.60 -0.39
C PRO A 53 -13.55 -4.00 -1.77
N THR A 54 -14.06 -2.81 -2.07
CA THR A 54 -13.74 -2.10 -3.32
C THR A 54 -12.26 -1.72 -3.40
N GLN A 55 -11.68 -1.23 -2.30
CA GLN A 55 -10.25 -0.92 -2.25
C GLN A 55 -9.40 -2.18 -2.42
N LEU A 56 -9.80 -3.30 -1.83
CA LEU A 56 -9.13 -4.59 -2.01
C LEU A 56 -9.13 -5.03 -3.48
N THR A 57 -10.28 -4.96 -4.15
CA THR A 57 -10.38 -5.29 -5.59
C THR A 57 -9.40 -4.46 -6.40
N SER A 58 -9.34 -3.14 -6.20
CA SER A 58 -8.39 -2.26 -6.88
C SER A 58 -6.93 -2.62 -6.57
N ILE A 59 -6.59 -2.92 -5.32
CA ILE A 59 -5.23 -3.37 -4.94
C ILE A 59 -4.85 -4.65 -5.70
N LEU A 60 -5.77 -5.61 -5.79
CA LEU A 60 -5.55 -6.87 -6.51
C LEU A 60 -5.40 -6.66 -8.03
N GLU A 61 -6.10 -5.69 -8.61
CA GLU A 61 -5.92 -5.28 -10.00
C GLU A 61 -4.53 -4.70 -10.24
N PHE A 62 -4.04 -3.84 -9.34
CA PHE A 62 -2.71 -3.21 -9.45
C PHE A 62 -1.56 -4.22 -9.35
N ILE A 63 -1.74 -5.26 -8.53
CA ILE A 63 -0.71 -6.30 -8.30
C ILE A 63 -0.78 -7.41 -9.36
N GLY A 64 -1.98 -7.63 -9.91
CA GLY A 64 -2.32 -8.76 -10.76
C GLY A 64 -3.18 -9.77 -10.01
N ARG A 65 -4.38 -10.03 -10.53
CA ARG A 65 -5.39 -10.90 -9.89
C ARG A 65 -4.93 -12.34 -9.68
N ASN A 66 -3.92 -12.78 -10.41
CA ASN A 66 -3.26 -14.09 -10.25
C ASN A 66 -2.34 -14.18 -9.01
N ARG A 67 -2.09 -13.06 -8.31
CA ARG A 67 -1.21 -12.97 -7.13
C ARG A 67 -1.99 -12.71 -5.84
N VAL A 68 -3.28 -13.03 -5.82
CA VAL A 68 -4.17 -12.76 -4.67
C VAL A 68 -3.66 -13.33 -3.35
N GLY A 69 -3.07 -14.53 -3.38
CA GLY A 69 -2.50 -15.18 -2.20
C GLY A 69 -1.29 -14.47 -1.59
N GLU A 70 -0.62 -13.61 -2.36
CA GLU A 70 0.48 -12.78 -1.86
C GLU A 70 -0.03 -11.59 -1.05
N VAL A 71 -1.22 -11.08 -1.37
CA VAL A 71 -1.87 -9.97 -0.65
C VAL A 71 -2.62 -10.48 0.57
N VAL A 72 -3.41 -11.55 0.37
CA VAL A 72 -4.24 -12.18 1.40
C VAL A 72 -3.83 -13.65 1.48
N PRO A 73 -2.98 -14.02 2.47
CA PRO A 73 -2.54 -15.39 2.63
C PRO A 73 -3.71 -16.37 2.72
N GLY A 74 -3.66 -17.43 1.91
CA GLY A 74 -4.72 -18.44 1.85
C GLY A 74 -5.84 -18.15 0.83
N ALA A 75 -5.92 -16.94 0.29
CA ALA A 75 -6.88 -16.63 -0.77
C ALA A 75 -6.47 -17.28 -2.10
N ARG A 76 -7.45 -17.86 -2.81
CA ARG A 76 -7.28 -18.46 -4.14
C ARG A 76 -8.00 -17.66 -5.24
N SER A 77 -8.92 -16.81 -4.83
CA SER A 77 -9.69 -15.92 -5.68
C SER A 77 -9.92 -14.59 -4.97
N GLU A 78 -10.35 -13.58 -5.73
CA GLU A 78 -10.78 -12.29 -5.18
C GLU A 78 -11.94 -12.45 -4.17
N GLY A 79 -12.91 -13.31 -4.48
CA GLY A 79 -14.01 -13.61 -3.56
C GLY A 79 -13.54 -14.23 -2.26
N ASP A 80 -12.57 -15.16 -2.34
CA ASP A 80 -11.94 -15.74 -1.14
C ASP A 80 -11.18 -14.66 -0.36
N ALA A 81 -10.49 -13.74 -1.03
CA ALA A 81 -9.73 -12.67 -0.38
C ALA A 81 -10.64 -11.71 0.40
N VAL A 82 -11.76 -11.28 -0.20
CA VAL A 82 -12.76 -10.43 0.46
C VAL A 82 -13.34 -11.14 1.67
N LYS A 83 -13.69 -12.42 1.52
CA LYS A 83 -14.24 -13.24 2.61
C LYS A 83 -13.22 -13.38 3.75
N LEU A 84 -12.00 -13.80 3.42
CA LEU A 84 -10.90 -13.98 4.37
C LEU A 84 -10.55 -12.69 5.11
N LEU A 85 -10.50 -11.54 4.43
CA LEU A 85 -10.27 -10.25 5.09
C LEU A 85 -11.41 -9.84 6.03
N SER A 86 -12.66 -10.10 5.62
CA SER A 86 -13.85 -9.76 6.41
C SER A 86 -14.01 -10.68 7.62
N GLU A 87 -13.68 -11.97 7.47
CA GLU A 87 -13.81 -13.00 8.52
C GLU A 87 -12.61 -12.99 9.47
N MET A 88 -11.39 -12.79 8.97
CA MET A 88 -10.20 -12.97 9.80
C MET A 88 -9.89 -11.80 10.70
N GLY A 89 -10.31 -10.57 10.42
CA GLY A 89 -10.19 -9.40 11.31
C GLY A 89 -8.96 -9.34 12.24
N GLY A 90 -7.79 -9.87 11.83
CA GLY A 90 -6.68 -10.18 12.75
C GLY A 90 -5.93 -11.52 12.62
N GLY A 91 -6.30 -12.46 11.73
CA GLY A 91 -5.73 -13.82 11.71
C GLY A 91 -4.40 -14.06 10.95
N GLY A 92 -3.74 -13.02 10.46
CA GLY A 92 -2.46 -13.11 9.77
C GLY A 92 -1.78 -11.76 9.77
N GLY A 93 -0.92 -11.53 10.77
CA GLY A 93 -0.16 -10.29 10.94
C GLY A 93 -0.96 -9.04 11.32
N GLU A 94 -2.12 -9.19 11.98
CA GLU A 94 -3.04 -8.12 12.45
C GLU A 94 -4.15 -7.68 11.48
N GLY A 95 -4.46 -8.42 10.40
CA GLY A 95 -5.67 -8.10 9.61
C GLY A 95 -6.08 -9.12 8.54
N GLY A 96 -5.35 -10.22 8.38
CA GLY A 96 -5.60 -11.19 7.31
C GLY A 96 -4.98 -10.82 5.96
N MET A 97 -4.35 -9.64 5.84
CA MET A 97 -3.54 -9.22 4.69
C MET A 97 -2.07 -9.09 5.08
N VAL A 98 -1.16 -9.27 4.11
CA VAL A 98 0.27 -9.01 4.29
C VAL A 98 0.51 -7.53 4.56
N ARG A 99 1.36 -7.25 5.56
CA ARG A 99 1.84 -5.90 5.90
C ARG A 99 3.37 -5.89 5.98
N PRO A 100 4.04 -4.81 5.56
CA PRO A 100 3.46 -3.61 4.97
C PRO A 100 2.89 -3.86 3.57
N LEU A 101 1.92 -3.04 3.15
CA LEU A 101 1.46 -2.97 1.76
C LEU A 101 1.32 -1.49 1.39
N LEU A 102 2.07 -1.07 0.37
CA LEU A 102 2.07 0.31 -0.15
C LEU A 102 1.20 0.36 -1.40
N VAL A 103 0.30 1.33 -1.49
CA VAL A 103 -0.57 1.55 -2.66
C VAL A 103 -0.40 2.97 -3.17
N ASP A 104 -0.23 3.10 -4.48
CA ASP A 104 -0.35 4.34 -5.23
C ASP A 104 -1.65 4.27 -6.05
N TRP A 105 -2.68 4.92 -5.52
CA TRP A 105 -4.02 4.93 -6.14
C TRP A 105 -4.03 5.73 -7.45
N ASN A 106 -3.19 6.75 -7.56
CA ASN A 106 -3.14 7.65 -8.69
C ASN A 106 -2.53 6.98 -9.92
N ASN A 107 -1.52 6.11 -9.71
CA ASN A 107 -0.80 5.45 -10.80
C ASN A 107 -1.13 3.95 -10.93
N GLY A 108 -2.04 3.43 -10.11
CA GLY A 108 -2.50 2.05 -10.15
C GLY A 108 -1.40 1.03 -9.84
N ARG A 109 -0.61 1.30 -8.80
CA ARG A 109 0.54 0.46 -8.40
C ARG A 109 0.43 0.08 -6.93
N ALA A 110 0.98 -1.08 -6.59
CA ALA A 110 1.17 -1.46 -5.21
C ALA A 110 2.42 -2.31 -5.01
N VAL A 111 3.00 -2.22 -3.81
CA VAL A 111 4.12 -3.04 -3.35
C VAL A 111 3.67 -3.83 -2.14
N VAL A 112 3.80 -5.15 -2.22
CA VAL A 112 3.43 -6.07 -1.14
C VAL A 112 4.68 -6.44 -0.35
N GLY A 113 4.58 -6.39 0.97
CA GLY A 113 5.68 -6.72 1.87
C GLY A 113 6.75 -5.63 1.93
N ALA A 114 7.85 -5.95 2.61
CA ALA A 114 8.92 -5.00 2.93
C ALA A 114 10.06 -4.99 1.90
N ASP A 115 9.75 -5.07 0.60
CA ASP A 115 10.75 -4.90 -0.46
C ASP A 115 11.07 -3.40 -0.61
N GLU A 116 12.08 -2.95 0.12
CA GLU A 116 12.54 -1.56 0.08
C GLU A 116 12.98 -1.12 -1.32
N GLY A 117 13.56 -2.03 -2.13
CA GLY A 117 13.95 -1.73 -3.50
C GLY A 117 12.73 -1.48 -4.41
N ALA A 118 11.66 -2.27 -4.25
CA ALA A 118 10.40 -2.03 -4.94
C ALA A 118 9.73 -0.71 -4.51
N VAL A 119 9.78 -0.38 -3.21
CA VAL A 119 9.28 0.90 -2.70
C VAL A 119 10.03 2.09 -3.32
N LEU A 120 11.36 2.05 -3.35
CA LEU A 120 12.16 3.12 -3.97
C LEU A 120 11.84 3.29 -5.47
N ARG A 121 11.70 2.19 -6.21
CA ARG A 121 11.29 2.24 -7.64
C ARG A 121 9.90 2.83 -7.83
N LEU A 122 8.96 2.57 -6.91
CA LEU A 122 7.64 3.21 -6.95
C LEU A 122 7.78 4.73 -6.73
N LEU A 123 8.54 5.15 -5.71
CA LEU A 123 8.77 6.57 -5.43
C LEU A 123 9.48 7.31 -6.57
N GLU A 124 10.36 6.63 -7.31
CA GLU A 124 11.00 7.18 -8.50
C GLU A 124 9.99 7.56 -9.58
N THR A 125 8.87 6.85 -9.68
CA THR A 125 7.82 7.09 -10.69
C THR A 125 6.95 8.30 -10.36
N LEU A 126 6.94 8.75 -9.10
CA LEU A 126 6.20 9.93 -8.67
C LEU A 126 6.77 11.20 -9.31
N PRO A 127 5.91 12.19 -9.63
CA PRO A 127 6.35 13.47 -10.14
C PRO A 127 7.37 14.10 -9.18
N GLY A 128 8.51 14.53 -9.73
CA GLY A 128 9.51 15.27 -8.96
C GLY A 128 8.91 16.58 -8.45
N GLY A 129 9.05 16.85 -7.15
CA GLY A 129 8.72 18.15 -6.60
C GLY A 129 9.63 19.19 -7.25
N LYS A 130 9.01 20.21 -7.84
CA LYS A 130 9.73 21.34 -8.44
C LYS A 130 10.43 22.17 -7.37
#